data_AF-A0A939WW67-F1
#
_entry.id   AF-A0A939WW67-F1
#
_cell.length_a   1.000
_cell.length_b   1.000
_cell.length_c   1.000
_cell.angle_alpha   90.00
_cell.angle_beta   90.00
_cell.angle_gamma   90.00
#
_symmetry.space_group_name_H-M   'P 1'
#
loop_
_entity.id
_entity.type
_entity.pdbx_description
1 polymer ?
#
loop_
_entity_poly.entity_id
_entity_poly.type
_entity_poly.pdbx_seq_one_letter_code
_entity_poly.pdbx_strand_id
1 'polypeptide(L)'
;MLNDIKILMKSLSDIDVRIMLCKSAFEWELLAKKYNALRDKIEAFCASGLPEDVEKALDKTRAYLVEKKGELPPLDLSDFFK
;
A
#
# COMPACT_ATOMS: atom_id res chain seq x y z
N MET A 1 8.21 -4.04 20.50
CA MET A 1 6.78 -4.37 20.24
C MET A 1 5.95 -3.14 19.90
N LEU A 2 5.55 -2.28 20.86
CA LEU A 2 4.70 -1.11 20.54
C LEU A 2 5.38 -0.07 19.61
N ASN A 3 6.69 0.15 19.74
CA ASN A 3 7.42 1.08 18.87
C ASN A 3 7.55 0.56 17.43
N ASP A 4 7.71 -0.74 17.23
CA ASP A 4 7.86 -1.33 15.90
C ASP A 4 6.54 -1.27 15.13
N ILE A 5 5.41 -1.53 15.79
CA ILE A 5 4.07 -1.35 15.22
C ILE A 5 3.85 0.10 14.80
N LYS A 6 4.26 1.08 15.61
CA LYS A 6 4.17 2.51 15.23
C LYS A 6 4.97 2.83 13.97
N ILE A 7 6.17 2.23 13.80
CA ILE A 7 6.99 2.41 12.60
C ILE A 7 6.31 1.79 11.37
N LEU A 8 5.74 0.58 11.52
CA LEU A 8 5.00 -0.08 10.44
C LEU A 8 3.75 0.72 10.04
N MET A 9 3.00 1.23 11.02
CA MET A 9 1.84 2.09 10.79
C MET A 9 2.20 3.41 10.11
N LYS A 10 3.34 4.02 10.49
CA LYS A 10 3.85 5.20 9.78
C LYS A 10 4.18 4.88 8.33
N SER A 11 4.80 3.73 8.08
CA SER A 11 5.10 3.27 6.72
C SER A 11 3.83 3.07 5.89
N LEU A 12 2.74 2.61 6.52
CA LEU A 12 1.44 2.47 5.86
C LEU A 12 0.84 3.84 5.50
N SER A 13 0.92 4.80 6.42
CA SER A 13 0.49 6.18 6.16
C SER A 13 1.29 6.85 5.04
N ASP A 14 2.60 6.59 4.94
CA ASP A 14 3.42 7.08 3.83
C ASP A 14 2.98 6.48 2.49
N ILE A 15 2.51 5.23 2.49
CA ILE A 15 1.92 4.59 1.30
C ILE A 15 0.61 5.28 0.92
N ASP A 16 -0.28 5.58 1.88
CA ASP A 16 -1.55 6.29 1.62
C ASP A 16 -1.31 7.63 0.91
N VAL A 17 -0.39 8.44 1.44
CA VAL A 17 -0.04 9.75 0.84
C VAL A 17 0.50 9.57 -0.58
N ARG A 18 1.34 8.55 -0.80
CA ARG A 18 1.89 8.26 -2.13
C ARG A 18 0.84 7.75 -3.12
N ILE A 19 -0.18 7.01 -2.66
CA ILE A 19 -1.31 6.60 -3.50
C ILE A 19 -2.09 7.83 -3.98
N MET A 20 -2.37 8.78 -3.08
CA MET A 20 -3.07 10.03 -3.44
C MET A 20 -2.33 10.82 -4.53
N LEU A 21 -1.00 10.82 -4.49
CA LEU A 21 -0.14 11.53 -5.42
C LEU A 21 0.25 10.71 -6.66
N CYS A 22 -0.19 9.46 -6.76
CA CYS A 22 0.17 8.55 -7.83
C CYS A 22 -0.42 9.00 -9.18
N LYS A 23 0.40 9.05 -10.24
CA LYS A 23 -0.01 9.56 -11.57
C LYS A 23 0.09 8.55 -12.68
N SER A 24 0.73 7.40 -12.44
CA SER A 24 0.93 6.37 -13.46
C SER A 24 0.63 4.97 -12.93
N ALA A 25 0.20 4.08 -13.82
CA ALA A 25 -0.01 2.68 -13.49
C ALA A 25 1.28 1.98 -13.02
N PHE A 26 2.45 2.39 -13.52
CA PHE A 26 3.75 1.87 -13.05
C PHE A 26 4.03 2.25 -11.59
N GLU A 27 3.87 3.53 -11.23
CA GLU A 27 4.01 3.97 -9.85
C GLU A 27 3.02 3.25 -8.94
N TRP A 28 1.79 3.06 -9.40
CA TRP A 28 0.76 2.32 -8.68
C TRP A 28 1.18 0.88 -8.41
N GLU A 29 1.73 0.17 -9.42
CA GLU A 29 2.22 -1.20 -9.24
C GLU A 29 3.34 -1.28 -8.19
N LEU A 30 4.26 -0.31 -8.18
CA LEU A 30 5.31 -0.24 -7.16
C LEU A 30 4.73 -0.02 -5.76
N LEU A 31 3.70 0.82 -5.64
CA LEU A 31 3.01 1.06 -4.36
C LEU A 31 2.23 -0.18 -3.89
N ALA A 32 1.53 -0.87 -4.80
CA ALA A 32 0.82 -2.11 -4.49
C ALA A 32 1.78 -3.20 -3.98
N LYS A 33 2.95 -3.35 -4.62
CA LYS A 33 4.00 -4.28 -4.15
C LYS A 33 4.52 -3.91 -2.77
N LYS A 34 4.76 -2.62 -2.51
CA LYS A 34 5.19 -2.12 -1.19
C LYS A 34 4.14 -2.36 -0.11
N TYR A 35 2.86 -2.13 -0.42
CA TYR A 35 1.75 -2.41 0.47
C TYR A 35 1.71 -3.90 0.86
N ASN A 36 1.77 -4.82 -0.11
CA ASN A 36 1.76 -6.25 0.18
C ASN A 36 2.95 -6.66 1.06
N ALA A 37 4.17 -6.19 0.75
CA ALA A 37 5.34 -6.48 1.56
C ALA A 37 5.25 -5.91 2.98
N LEU A 38 4.57 -4.77 3.17
CA LEU A 38 4.34 -4.18 4.49
C LEU A 38 3.27 -4.96 5.26
N ARG A 39 2.19 -5.36 4.59
CA ARG A 39 1.14 -6.21 5.15
C ARG A 39 1.72 -7.52 5.68
N ASP A 40 2.51 -8.22 4.87
CA ASP A 40 3.15 -9.48 5.26
C ASP A 40 4.04 -9.29 6.51
N LYS A 41 4.77 -8.17 6.59
CA LYS A 41 5.58 -7.83 7.77
C LYS A 41 4.72 -7.57 9.01
N ILE A 42 3.61 -6.85 8.86
CA ILE A 42 2.68 -6.58 9.96
C ILE A 42 2.04 -7.89 10.45
N GLU A 43 1.61 -8.75 9.55
CA GLU A 43 1.03 -10.06 9.86
C GLU A 43 2.05 -10.97 10.57
N ALA A 44 3.29 -11.03 10.07
CA ALA A 44 4.35 -11.78 10.71
C ALA A 44 4.70 -11.22 12.11
N PHE A 45 4.64 -9.90 12.29
CA PHE A 45 4.90 -9.25 13.57
C PHE A 45 3.77 -9.49 14.58
N CYS A 46 2.51 -9.51 14.11
CA CYS A 46 1.31 -9.71 14.89
C CYS A 46 0.80 -11.16 14.81
N ALA A 47 1.70 -12.14 14.93
CA ALA A 47 1.37 -13.57 14.79
C ALA A 47 0.29 -14.06 15.78
N SER A 48 0.07 -13.35 16.89
CA SER A 48 -0.97 -13.62 17.88
C SER A 48 -2.34 -12.99 17.56
N GLY A 49 -2.47 -12.34 16.41
CA GLY A 49 -3.66 -11.59 15.99
C GLY A 49 -3.37 -10.11 15.78
N LEU A 50 -3.89 -9.55 14.69
CA LEU A 50 -3.78 -8.12 14.41
C LEU A 50 -4.72 -7.33 15.33
N PRO A 51 -4.25 -6.20 15.90
CA PRO A 51 -5.16 -5.23 16.51
C PRO A 51 -6.15 -4.69 15.48
N GLU A 52 -7.41 -4.50 15.88
CA GLU A 52 -8.49 -4.03 15.02
C GLU A 52 -8.17 -2.71 14.30
N ASP A 53 -7.49 -1.78 14.99
CA ASP A 53 -7.09 -0.50 14.40
C ASP A 53 -6.08 -0.67 13.25
N VAL A 54 -5.21 -1.67 13.33
CA VAL A 54 -4.21 -1.97 12.30
C VAL A 54 -4.89 -2.63 11.10
N GLU A 55 -5.82 -3.55 11.36
CA GLU A 55 -6.62 -4.21 10.32
C GLU A 55 -7.45 -3.17 9.52
N LYS A 56 -8.16 -2.28 10.23
CA LYS A 56 -8.91 -1.18 9.61
C LYS A 56 -8.03 -0.28 8.75
N ALA A 57 -6.82 0.01 9.21
CA ALA A 57 -5.88 0.82 8.43
C ALA A 57 -5.41 0.09 7.16
N LEU A 58 -5.09 -1.20 7.26
CA LEU A 58 -4.70 -2.01 6.09
C LEU A 58 -5.82 -2.11 5.05
N ASP A 59 -7.07 -2.28 5.49
CA ASP A 59 -8.23 -2.32 4.62
C ASP A 59 -8.50 -0.97 3.96
N LYS A 60 -8.33 0.13 4.69
CA LYS A 60 -8.44 1.48 4.14
C LYS A 60 -7.40 1.72 3.03
N THR A 61 -6.12 1.42 3.28
CA THR A 61 -5.07 1.56 2.28
C THR A 61 -5.34 0.68 1.05
N ARG A 62 -5.84 -0.54 1.26
CA ARG A 62 -6.26 -1.43 0.17
C ARG A 62 -7.37 -0.82 -0.68
N ALA A 63 -8.38 -0.23 -0.05
CA ALA A 63 -9.46 0.44 -0.75
C ALA A 63 -8.93 1.59 -1.63
N TYR A 64 -8.02 2.41 -1.10
CA TYR A 64 -7.37 3.47 -1.87
C TYR A 64 -6.55 2.93 -3.05
N LEU A 65 -5.84 1.81 -2.89
CA LEU A 65 -5.16 1.18 -4.01
C LEU A 65 -6.14 0.75 -5.11
N VAL A 66 -7.26 0.15 -4.75
CA VAL A 66 -8.27 -0.31 -5.73
C VAL A 66 -8.90 0.87 -6.47
N GLU A 67 -9.33 1.89 -5.72
CA GLU A 67 -9.90 3.11 -6.28
C GLU A 67 -8.91 3.79 -7.22
N LYS A 68 -7.66 3.99 -6.76
CA LYS A 68 -6.63 4.65 -7.57
C LYS A 68 -6.29 3.86 -8.83
N LYS A 69 -6.34 2.53 -8.79
CA LYS A 69 -6.13 1.69 -9.98
C LYS A 69 -7.18 1.97 -11.05
N GLY A 70 -8.43 2.20 -10.65
CA GLY A 70 -9.54 2.50 -11.57
C GLY A 70 -9.45 3.88 -12.21
N GLU A 71 -8.79 4.84 -11.55
CA GLU A 71 -8.58 6.20 -12.07
C GLU A 71 -7.44 6.29 -13.09
N LEU A 72 -6.44 5.40 -12.98
CA LEU A 72 -5.23 5.50 -13.78
C LEU A 72 -5.45 4.96 -15.19
N PRO A 73 -4.88 5.61 -16.23
CA PRO A 73 -4.91 5.06 -17.56
C PRO A 73 -4.23 3.69 -17.57
N PRO A 74 -4.71 2.73 -18.39
CA PRO A 74 -4.06 1.44 -18.54
C PRO A 74 -2.60 1.65 -18.95
N LEU A 75 -1.72 0.78 -18.45
CA LEU A 75 -0.29 0.85 -18.72
C LEU A 75 -0.05 0.64 -20.22
N ASP A 76 0.14 1.72 -20.98
CA ASP A 76 0.55 1.64 -22.37
C ASP A 76 2.06 1.42 -22.43
N LEU A 77 2.46 0.15 -22.50
CA LEU A 77 3.86 -0.25 -22.64
C LEU A 77 4.45 0.09 -24.01
N SER A 78 3.64 0.54 -24.98
CA SER A 78 4.11 0.81 -26.35
C SER A 78 5.04 2.02 -26.43
N ASP A 79 5.00 2.95 -25.48
CA ASP A 79 5.91 4.10 -25.42
C ASP A 79 7.22 3.80 -24.68
N PHE A 80 7.33 2.68 -23.97
CA PHE A 80 8.58 2.27 -23.30
C PHE A 80 9.62 1.68 -24.27
N PHE A 81 9.22 1.28 -25.46
CA PHE A 81 10.07 0.61 -26.45
C PHE A 81 10.28 1.44 -27.74
N LYS A 82 9.94 2.74 -27.72
CA LYS A 82 10.22 3.66 -28.83
C LYS A 82 11.55 4.40 -28.65
#